data_AF-A0A495CW34-F1
#
_entry.id   AF-A0A495CW34-F1
#
_cell.length_a   1.000
_cell.length_b   1.000
_cell.length_c   1.000
_cell.angle_alpha   90.00
_cell.angle_beta   90.00
_cell.angle_gamma   90.00
#
_symmetry.space_group_name_H-M   'P 1'
#
loop_
_entity.id
_entity.type
_entity.pdbx_description
1 polymer ?
#
loop_
_entity_poly.entity_id
_entity_poly.type
_entity_poly.pdbx_seq_one_letter_code
_entity_poly.pdbx_strand_id
1 'polypeptide(L)'
;MTKLKLGAIPDDRPVKLSIELPADVHRDLVAYAEVLARETGQKNEPAKLIAPMLARFMATDRVFAKARKDSGRRITPRDSGPSGSGDV
;
A
#
# COMPACT_ATOMS: atom_id res chain seq x y z
N MET A 1 14.13 23.94 21.62
CA MET A 1 12.87 23.70 20.87
C MET A 1 12.78 22.22 20.56
N THR A 2 12.11 21.46 21.44
CA THR A 2 12.03 20.00 21.36
C THR A 2 11.07 19.59 20.23
N LYS A 3 11.63 19.09 19.13
CA LYS A 3 10.86 18.55 18.00
C LYS A 3 10.15 17.27 18.46
N LEU A 4 8.83 17.21 18.29
CA LEU A 4 8.06 16.00 18.56
C LEU A 4 8.62 14.84 17.72
N LYS A 5 8.84 13.70 18.38
CA LYS A 5 9.34 12.46 17.74
C LYS A 5 8.27 11.73 16.92
N LEU A 6 7.01 12.16 17.04
CA LEU A 6 5.92 11.62 16.26
C LEU A 6 5.87 12.37 14.93
N GLY A 7 6.17 11.65 13.84
CA GLY A 7 5.96 12.15 12.48
C GLY A 7 4.48 12.30 12.16
N ALA A 8 4.17 12.65 10.91
CA ALA A 8 2.77 12.67 10.45
C ALA A 8 2.11 11.31 10.69
N ILE A 9 0.91 11.35 11.30
CA ILE A 9 0.09 10.15 11.50
C ILE A 9 -0.32 9.63 10.10
N PRO A 10 -0.14 8.34 9.80
CA PRO A 10 -0.66 7.75 8.57
C PRO A 10 -2.15 8.03 8.41
N ASP A 11 -2.56 8.46 7.22
CA ASP A 11 -3.97 8.59 6.90
C ASP A 11 -4.57 7.19 6.69
N ASP A 12 -5.15 6.62 7.75
CA ASP A 12 -5.76 5.29 7.76
C ASP A 12 -7.21 5.30 7.25
N ARG A 13 -7.64 6.36 6.53
CA ARG A 13 -9.01 6.43 6.01
C ARG A 13 -9.28 5.28 5.02
N PRO A 14 -10.28 4.42 5.28
CA PRO A 14 -10.60 3.32 4.39
C PRO A 14 -11.19 3.86 3.08
N VAL A 15 -10.65 3.38 1.96
CA VAL A 15 -11.19 3.68 0.61
C VAL A 15 -12.06 2.51 0.18
N LYS A 16 -13.34 2.80 -0.17
CA LYS A 16 -14.25 1.81 -0.74
C LYS A 16 -13.95 1.65 -2.22
N LEU A 17 -13.79 0.40 -2.66
CA LEU A 17 -13.63 0.04 -4.06
C LEU A 17 -14.77 -0.90 -4.46
N SER A 18 -15.36 -0.66 -5.63
CA SER A 18 -16.21 -1.64 -6.33
C SER A 18 -15.33 -2.40 -7.30
N ILE A 19 -15.33 -3.74 -7.21
CA ILE A 19 -14.48 -4.60 -8.02
C ILE A 19 -15.32 -5.69 -8.69
N GLU A 20 -14.94 -6.04 -9.92
CA GLU A 20 -15.49 -7.17 -10.64
C GLU A 20 -14.42 -8.26 -10.71
N LEU A 21 -14.80 -9.49 -10.37
CA LEU A 21 -13.92 -10.65 -10.40
C LEU A 21 -14.45 -11.66 -11.42
N PRO A 22 -13.57 -12.30 -12.21
CA PRO A 22 -13.93 -13.51 -12.93
C PRO A 22 -14.58 -14.56 -12.00
N ALA A 23 -15.56 -15.30 -12.53
CA ALA A 23 -16.37 -16.22 -11.72
C ALA A 23 -15.57 -17.41 -11.15
N ASP A 24 -14.52 -17.84 -11.84
CA ASP A 24 -13.53 -18.80 -11.33
C ASP A 24 -12.76 -18.22 -10.13
N VAL A 25 -12.22 -17.01 -10.25
CA VAL A 25 -11.50 -16.34 -9.16
C VAL A 25 -12.38 -16.16 -7.92
N HIS A 26 -13.65 -15.78 -8.09
CA HIS A 26 -14.57 -15.69 -6.96
C HIS A 26 -14.79 -17.05 -6.28
N ARG A 27 -14.96 -18.13 -7.05
CA ARG A 27 -15.13 -19.49 -6.51
C ARG A 27 -13.90 -19.94 -5.72
N ASP A 28 -12.71 -19.66 -6.25
CA ASP A 28 -11.45 -19.99 -5.58
C ASP A 28 -11.29 -19.18 -4.28
N LEU A 29 -11.70 -17.90 -4.28
CA LEU A 29 -11.66 -17.06 -3.08
C LEU A 29 -12.63 -17.56 -1.99
N VAL A 30 -13.81 -18.05 -2.36
CA VAL A 30 -14.75 -18.70 -1.44
C VAL A 30 -14.12 -19.97 -0.84
N ALA A 31 -13.57 -20.85 -1.69
CA ALA A 31 -12.91 -22.07 -1.22
C ALA A 31 -11.72 -21.77 -0.29
N TYR A 32 -10.92 -20.75 -0.62
CA TYR A 32 -9.83 -20.30 0.25
C TYR A 32 -10.34 -19.84 1.62
N ALA A 33 -11.43 -19.07 1.66
CA ALA A 33 -12.02 -18.61 2.92
C ALA A 33 -12.50 -19.79 3.79
N GLU A 34 -13.04 -20.84 3.19
CA GLU A 34 -13.44 -22.06 3.89
C GLU A 34 -12.24 -22.82 4.47
N VAL A 35 -11.16 -22.97 3.70
CA VAL A 35 -9.93 -23.62 4.17
C VAL A 35 -9.34 -22.83 5.34
N LEU A 36 -9.21 -21.51 5.18
CA LEU A 36 -8.70 -20.63 6.25
C LEU A 36 -9.57 -20.69 7.51
N ALA A 37 -10.89 -20.78 7.37
CA ALA A 37 -11.81 -20.90 8.50
C ALA A 37 -11.63 -22.22 9.25
N ARG A 38 -11.31 -23.32 8.56
CA ARG A 38 -11.00 -24.61 9.20
C ARG A 38 -9.69 -24.54 9.99
N GLU A 39 -8.68 -23.84 9.47
CA GLU A 39 -7.37 -23.70 10.12
C GLU A 39 -7.42 -22.76 11.34
N THR A 40 -8.15 -21.65 11.22
CA THR A 40 -8.17 -20.58 12.23
C THR A 40 -9.36 -20.66 13.19
N GLY A 41 -10.36 -21.47 12.87
CA GLY A 41 -11.66 -21.49 13.56
C GLY A 41 -12.53 -20.25 13.29
N GLN A 42 -12.08 -19.32 12.43
CA GLN A 42 -12.76 -18.05 12.16
C GLN A 42 -13.36 -18.01 10.77
N LYS A 43 -14.68 -17.86 10.69
CA LYS A 43 -15.36 -17.64 9.41
C LYS A 43 -15.05 -16.24 8.89
N ASN A 44 -14.55 -16.17 7.66
CA ASN A 44 -14.24 -14.91 6.98
C ASN A 44 -15.12 -14.76 5.74
N GLU A 45 -15.61 -13.54 5.50
CA GLU A 45 -16.23 -13.21 4.21
C GLU A 45 -15.13 -13.20 3.13
N PRO A 46 -15.35 -13.84 1.97
CA PRO A 46 -14.34 -13.90 0.89
C PRO A 46 -13.78 -12.52 0.53
N ALA A 47 -14.65 -11.50 0.43
CA ALA A 47 -14.26 -10.14 0.11
C ALA A 47 -13.30 -9.50 1.13
N LYS A 48 -13.38 -9.88 2.42
CA LYS A 48 -12.48 -9.37 3.46
C LYS A 48 -11.06 -9.89 3.34
N LEU A 49 -10.84 -10.96 2.55
CA LEU A 49 -9.51 -11.49 2.29
C LEU A 49 -8.75 -10.67 1.23
N ILE A 50 -9.47 -9.93 0.38
CA ILE A 50 -8.88 -9.22 -0.77
C ILE A 50 -7.85 -8.20 -0.32
N ALA A 51 -8.20 -7.35 0.66
CA ALA A 51 -7.30 -6.32 1.17
C ALA A 51 -6.00 -6.90 1.78
N PRO A 52 -6.03 -7.85 2.74
CA PRO A 52 -4.80 -8.42 3.28
C PRO A 52 -4.01 -9.26 2.27
N MET A 53 -4.67 -9.93 1.32
CA MET A 53 -3.98 -10.64 0.23
C MET A 53 -3.22 -9.67 -0.68
N LEU A 54 -3.85 -8.58 -1.11
CA LEU A 54 -3.20 -7.55 -1.93
C LEU A 54 -2.06 -6.86 -1.17
N ALA A 55 -2.26 -6.54 0.11
CA ALA A 55 -1.21 -5.97 0.95
C ALA A 55 0.00 -6.92 1.03
N ARG A 56 -0.22 -8.22 1.24
CA ARG A 56 0.85 -9.22 1.28
C ARG A 56 1.53 -9.40 -0.07
N PHE A 57 0.77 -9.38 -1.16
CA PHE A 57 1.32 -9.41 -2.52
C PHE A 57 2.25 -8.22 -2.76
N MET A 58 1.78 -6.98 -2.52
CA MET A 58 2.60 -5.77 -2.67
C MET A 58 3.82 -5.73 -1.76
N ALA A 59 3.70 -6.25 -0.53
CA ALA A 59 4.82 -6.29 0.41
C ALA A 59 5.92 -7.29 0.00
N THR A 60 5.56 -8.34 -0.74
CA THR A 60 6.50 -9.41 -1.13
C THR A 60 7.06 -9.22 -2.55
N ASP A 61 6.42 -8.42 -3.40
CA ASP A 61 6.94 -8.06 -4.71
C ASP A 61 8.13 -7.08 -4.61
N ARG A 62 9.34 -7.62 -4.79
CA ARG A 62 10.59 -6.85 -4.73
C ARG A 62 10.74 -5.85 -5.88
N VAL A 63 10.21 -6.17 -7.05
CA VAL A 63 10.27 -5.28 -8.23
C VAL A 63 9.40 -4.07 -7.97
N PHE A 64 8.18 -4.30 -7.47
CA PHE A 64 7.29 -3.23 -7.02
C PHE A 64 7.93 -2.39 -5.89
N ALA A 65 8.52 -3.03 -4.88
CA ALA A 65 9.16 -2.34 -3.76
C ALA A 65 10.29 -1.39 -4.24
N LYS A 66 11.11 -1.84 -5.20
CA LYS A 66 12.16 -1.01 -5.80
C LYS A 66 11.57 0.17 -6.58
N ALA A 67 10.60 -0.10 -7.46
CA ALA A 67 9.96 0.95 -8.27
C ALA A 67 9.25 2.02 -7.40
N ARG A 68 8.61 1.62 -6.30
CA ARG A 68 7.99 2.54 -5.35
C ARG A 68 9.02 3.47 -4.69
N LYS A 69 10.19 2.94 -4.31
CA LYS A 69 11.29 3.74 -3.74
C LYS A 69 11.84 4.75 -4.74
N ASP A 70 12.02 4.35 -5.99
CA ASP A 70 12.52 5.22 -7.05
C ASP A 70 11.51 6.33 -7.41
N SER A 71 10.22 6.01 -7.36
CA SER A 71 9.12 6.97 -7.57
C SER A 71 9.01 7.99 -6.43
N GLY A 72 9.20 7.55 -5.18
CA GLY A 72 9.22 8.44 -4.01
C GLY A 72 10.39 9.43 -3.99
N ARG A 73 11.46 9.16 -4.74
CA ARG A 73 12.63 10.05 -4.85
C ARG A 73 12.42 11.23 -5.80
N ARG A 74 11.37 11.20 -6.66
CA ARG A 74 11.06 12.30 -7.60
C ARG A 74 10.29 13.46 -6.95
N ILE A 75 9.88 13.34 -5.68
CA ILE A 75 9.19 14.41 -4.93
C ILE A 75 10.12 14.96 -3.83
N THR A 76 11.31 15.40 -4.22
CA THR A 76 11.98 16.51 -3.50
C THR A 76 12.26 17.57 -4.56
N PRO A 77 11.61 18.74 -4.51
CA PRO A 77 12.11 19.89 -5.24
C PRO A 77 13.45 20.24 -4.60
N ARG A 78 14.54 19.76 -5.21
CA ARG A 78 15.90 20.16 -4.85
C ARG A 78 16.29 21.26 -5.81
N ASP A 79 16.36 22.47 -5.26
CA ASP A 79 17.14 23.63 -5.68
C ASP A 79 17.11 24.03 -7.16
N SER A 80 16.34 25.08 -7.44
CA SER A 80 16.63 26.07 -8.48
C SER A 80 16.76 27.42 -7.77
N GLY A 81 17.89 28.11 -7.68
CA GLY A 81 19.25 27.95 -8.19
C GLY A 81 20.16 28.99 -7.51
N PRO A 82 21.43 29.15 -7.92
CA PRO A 82 22.38 30.03 -7.26
C PRO A 82 22.08 31.50 -7.63
N SER A 83 21.81 32.34 -6.64
CA SER A 83 21.88 33.79 -6.82
C SER A 83 23.36 34.19 -6.87
N GLY A 84 23.87 34.31 -8.08
CA GLY A 84 25.20 34.83 -8.37
C GLY A 84 25.35 36.28 -7.92
N SER A 85 26.53 36.56 -7.37
CA SER A 85 27.09 37.88 -7.17
C SER A 85 27.10 38.69 -8.47
N GLY A 86 26.80 39.98 -8.37
CA GLY A 86 27.05 40.96 -9.42
C GLY A 86 27.33 42.30 -8.76
N ASP A 87 28.61 42.67 -8.73
CA ASP A 87 29.12 44.02 -8.50
C ASP A 87 28.43 45.04 -9.42
N VAL A 88 27.97 46.17 -8.87
CA VAL A 88 28.32 47.58 -9.22
C VAL A 88 27.91 48.47 -8.05
#